data_AF-A0A4Y8KSL2-F1
#
_entry.id   AF-A0A4Y8KSL2-F1
#
_cell.length_a   1.000
_cell.length_b   1.000
_cell.length_c   1.000
_cell.angle_alpha   90.00
_cell.angle_beta   90.00
_cell.angle_gamma   90.00
#
_symmetry.space_group_name_H-M   'P 1'
#
loop_
_entity.id
_entity.type
_entity.pdbx_description
1 polymer ?
#
loop_
_entity_poly.entity_id
_entity_poly.type
_entity_poly.pdbx_seq_one_letter_code
_entity_poly.pdbx_strand_id
1 'polypeptide(L)'
;MKVKVLKIFRDKFTKELYSVGVKLEIEDEDRIEDLTSRGLVEVLEEEKVSDPVLIALFEEEFEKKTVIKALKAIGETAAWNIKDENLIANIAALDEEKTAALKTALGIE
;
A
#
# COMPACT_ATOMS: atom_id res chain seq x y z
N MET A 1 -17.08 -9.76 -3.28
CA MET A 1 -16.38 -8.56 -2.77
C MET A 1 -16.06 -8.72 -1.28
N LYS A 2 -15.06 -8.00 -0.78
CA LYS A 2 -14.74 -7.96 0.65
C LYS A 2 -15.51 -6.80 1.29
N VAL A 3 -16.05 -7.02 2.48
CA VAL A 3 -16.75 -6.00 3.26
C VAL A 3 -16.24 -6.00 4.69
N LYS A 4 -16.23 -4.84 5.34
CA LYS A 4 -15.89 -4.67 6.76
C LYS A 4 -17.14 -4.41 7.55
N VAL A 5 -17.33 -5.17 8.62
CA VAL A 5 -18.46 -4.98 9.53
C VAL A 5 -18.24 -3.71 10.35
N LEU A 6 -19.15 -2.74 10.23
CA LEU A 6 -19.12 -1.49 10.99
C LEU A 6 -19.93 -1.60 12.30
N LYS A 7 -20.97 -2.45 12.30
CA LYS A 7 -21.88 -2.61 13.43
C LYS A 7 -22.13 -4.09 13.71
N ILE A 8 -22.29 -4.45 14.98
CA ILE A 8 -22.64 -5.83 15.33
C ILE A 8 -24.02 -6.16 14.75
N PHE A 9 -24.10 -7.19 13.91
CA PHE A 9 -25.36 -7.68 13.37
C PHE A 9 -25.37 -9.20 13.28
N ARG A 10 -26.57 -9.78 13.31
CA ARG A 10 -26.77 -11.20 13.07
C ARG A 10 -27.21 -11.40 11.63
N ASP A 11 -26.46 -12.19 10.90
CA ASP A 11 -26.73 -12.45 9.50
C ASP A 11 -27.96 -13.34 9.30
N LYS A 12 -28.78 -13.02 8.31
CA LYS A 12 -30.02 -13.76 8.05
C LYS A 12 -29.78 -15.11 7.38
N PHE A 13 -28.71 -15.24 6.59
CA PHE A 13 -28.33 -16.41 5.79
C PHE A 13 -27.47 -17.38 6.60
N THR A 14 -26.38 -16.90 7.22
CA THR A 14 -25.46 -17.76 7.98
C THR A 14 -25.89 -17.95 9.44
N LYS A 15 -26.82 -17.12 9.94
CA LYS A 15 -27.23 -17.04 11.35
C LYS A 15 -26.11 -16.67 12.32
N GLU A 16 -24.93 -16.33 11.80
CA GLU A 16 -23.76 -15.93 12.58
C GLU A 16 -23.91 -14.51 13.09
N LEU A 17 -23.28 -14.25 14.26
CA LEU A 17 -23.18 -12.92 14.83
C LEU A 17 -21.84 -12.32 14.42
N TYR A 18 -21.89 -11.30 13.57
CA TYR A 18 -20.70 -10.59 13.15
C TYR A 18 -20.44 -9.40 14.07
N SER A 19 -19.19 -9.27 14.50
CA SER A 19 -18.73 -8.19 15.37
C SER A 19 -18.09 -7.07 14.55
N VAL A 20 -18.04 -5.85 15.11
CA VAL A 20 -17.38 -4.71 14.47
C VAL A 20 -15.93 -5.02 14.16
N GLY A 21 -15.47 -4.65 12.96
CA GLY A 21 -14.10 -4.85 12.49
C GLY A 21 -13.85 -6.20 11.80
N VAL A 22 -14.82 -7.12 11.81
CA VAL A 22 -14.73 -8.39 11.08
C VAL A 22 -14.77 -8.12 9.57
N LYS A 23 -13.86 -8.76 8.83
CA LYS A 23 -13.86 -8.73 7.36
C LYS A 23 -14.63 -9.95 6.86
N LEU A 24 -15.60 -9.73 5.99
CA LEU A 24 -16.41 -10.77 5.37
C LEU A 24 -16.15 -10.77 3.87
N GLU A 25 -16.05 -11.95 3.29
CA GLU A 25 -16.03 -12.14 1.84
C GLU A 25 -17.43 -12.60 1.43
N ILE A 26 -18.12 -11.79 0.64
CA ILE A 26 -19.47 -12.05 0.17
C ILE A 26 -19.45 -11.99 -1.35
N GLU A 27 -19.86 -13.05 -2.03
CA GLU A 27 -19.91 -13.07 -3.50
C GLU A 27 -21.18 -12.40 -4.04
N ASP A 28 -22.29 -12.44 -3.29
CA ASP A 28 -23.57 -11.80 -3.62
C ASP A 28 -23.54 -10.26 -3.50
N GLU A 29 -23.61 -9.57 -4.65
CA GLU A 29 -23.65 -8.11 -4.73
C GLU A 29 -24.92 -7.51 -4.10
N ASP A 30 -26.10 -8.08 -4.35
CA ASP A 30 -27.37 -7.65 -3.71
C ASP A 30 -27.30 -7.70 -2.18
N ARG A 31 -26.59 -8.71 -1.63
CA ARG A 31 -26.41 -8.86 -0.19
C ARG A 31 -25.47 -7.80 0.35
N ILE A 32 -24.42 -7.47 -0.39
CA ILE A 32 -23.50 -6.39 -0.03
C ILE A 32 -24.23 -5.04 -0.04
N GLU A 33 -25.05 -4.78 -1.04
CA GLU A 33 -25.83 -3.54 -1.14
C GLU A 33 -26.85 -3.41 0.00
N ASP A 34 -27.59 -4.47 0.36
CA ASP A 34 -28.50 -4.47 1.51
C ASP A 34 -27.76 -4.13 2.82
N LEU A 35 -26.63 -4.79 3.06
CA LEU A 35 -25.85 -4.60 4.28
C LEU A 35 -25.21 -3.21 4.34
N THR A 36 -24.76 -2.68 3.20
CA THR A 36 -24.15 -1.36 3.06
C THR A 36 -25.20 -0.25 3.19
N SER A 37 -26.37 -0.41 2.56
CA SER A 37 -27.51 0.52 2.68
C SER A 37 -28.01 0.64 4.11
N ARG A 38 -27.86 -0.42 4.91
CA ARG A 38 -28.20 -0.44 6.34
C ARG A 38 -27.07 0.07 7.24
N GLY A 39 -25.91 0.42 6.67
CA GLY A 39 -24.72 0.84 7.40
C GLY A 39 -24.15 -0.22 8.33
N LEU A 40 -24.39 -1.51 8.03
CA LEU A 40 -23.91 -2.64 8.84
C LEU A 40 -22.51 -3.06 8.41
N VAL A 41 -22.25 -2.98 7.11
CA VAL A 41 -20.94 -3.25 6.53
C VAL A 41 -20.55 -2.08 5.62
N GLU A 42 -19.26 -1.94 5.41
CA GLU A 42 -18.66 -1.05 4.43
C GLU A 42 -18.00 -1.94 3.38
N VAL A 43 -18.27 -1.66 2.10
CA VAL A 43 -17.58 -2.36 1.02
C VAL A 43 -16.10 -1.99 1.13
N LEU A 44 -15.30 -2.96 1.54
CA LEU A 44 -13.87 -2.92 1.31
C LEU A 44 -13.71 -3.29 -0.16
N GLU A 45 -14.13 -2.37 -1.04
CA GLU A 45 -13.46 -2.22 -2.31
C GLU A 45 -12.01 -2.14 -1.88
N GLU A 46 -11.22 -3.16 -2.24
CA GLU A 46 -9.86 -3.32 -1.78
C GLU A 46 -9.29 -1.93 -1.73
N GLU A 47 -9.04 -1.42 -0.51
CA GLU A 47 -8.27 -0.21 -0.35
C GLU A 47 -7.07 -0.56 -1.20
N LYS A 48 -7.00 0.03 -2.40
CA LYS A 48 -5.79 0.03 -3.17
C LYS A 48 -4.86 0.61 -2.14
N VAL A 49 -4.10 -0.29 -1.50
CA VAL A 49 -2.78 -0.02 -0.98
C VAL A 49 -2.20 0.68 -2.18
N SER A 50 -2.29 2.01 -2.16
CA SER A 50 -2.01 2.87 -3.29
C SER A 50 -0.73 2.29 -3.84
N ASP A 51 -0.82 1.63 -5.01
CA ASP A 51 0.18 0.66 -5.45
C ASP A 51 1.52 1.25 -5.06
N PRO A 52 2.32 0.59 -4.20
CA PRO A 52 3.56 1.19 -3.77
C PRO A 52 4.24 1.61 -5.06
N VAL A 53 4.49 2.92 -5.23
CA VAL A 53 5.03 3.43 -6.48
C VAL A 53 6.43 2.84 -6.56
N LEU A 54 6.51 1.68 -7.22
CA LEU A 54 7.70 0.90 -7.39
C LEU A 54 8.47 1.60 -8.49
N ILE A 55 9.68 2.00 -8.15
CA ILE A 55 10.61 2.58 -9.09
C ILE A 55 11.68 1.54 -9.39
N ALA A 56 11.90 1.28 -10.67
CA ALA A 56 12.99 0.42 -11.10
C ALA A 56 14.32 1.15 -10.91
N LEU A 57 15.17 0.62 -10.05
CA LEU A 57 16.48 1.17 -9.72
C LEU A 57 17.47 0.02 -9.56
N PHE A 58 18.65 0.11 -10.17
CA PHE A 58 19.66 -0.96 -10.12
C PHE A 58 19.14 -2.34 -10.61
N GLU A 59 18.26 -2.35 -11.63
CA GLU A 59 17.62 -3.57 -12.17
C GLU A 59 16.65 -4.29 -11.21
N GLU A 60 16.34 -3.69 -10.06
CA GLU A 60 15.33 -4.15 -9.09
C GLU A 60 14.23 -3.11 -8.89
N GLU A 61 13.09 -3.53 -8.34
CA GLU A 61 11.94 -2.66 -8.06
C GLU A 61 11.90 -2.26 -6.58
N PHE A 62 12.03 -0.96 -6.30
CA PHE A 62 12.00 -0.44 -4.94
C PHE A 62 10.83 0.52 -4.72
N GLU A 63 10.22 0.46 -3.55
CA GLU A 63 9.23 1.47 -3.19
C GLU A 63 9.87 2.85 -3.13
N LYS A 64 9.26 3.83 -3.81
CA LYS A 64 9.69 5.23 -3.79
C LYS A 64 9.94 5.77 -2.38
N LYS A 65 9.08 5.38 -1.42
CA LYS A 65 9.24 5.75 0.00
C LYS A 65 10.52 5.17 0.61
N THR A 66 10.84 3.92 0.28
CA THR A 66 12.05 3.22 0.71
C THR A 66 13.29 3.86 0.11
N VAL A 67 13.27 4.19 -1.19
CA VAL A 67 14.37 4.90 -1.86
C VAL A 67 14.61 6.29 -1.25
N ILE A 68 13.56 7.08 -1.01
CA ILE A 68 13.69 8.39 -0.35
C ILE A 68 14.26 8.24 1.07
N LYS A 69 13.83 7.20 1.81
CA LYS A 69 14.34 6.93 3.16
C LYS A 69 15.80 6.49 3.14
N ALA A 70 16.20 5.66 2.18
CA ALA A 70 17.57 5.21 1.98
C ALA A 70 18.49 6.37 1.57
N LEU A 71 18.04 7.23 0.64
CA LEU A 71 18.72 8.48 0.31
C LEU A 71 18.91 9.35 1.56
N LYS A 72 17.87 9.53 2.36
CA LYS A 72 17.96 10.30 3.61
C LYS A 72 18.94 9.67 4.62
N ALA A 73 19.06 8.35 4.64
CA ALA A 73 19.98 7.64 5.52
C ALA A 73 21.45 7.87 5.13
N ILE A 74 21.74 8.04 3.83
CA ILE A 74 23.09 8.35 3.33
C ILE A 74 23.40 9.86 3.28
N GLY A 75 22.48 10.71 3.78
CA GLY A 75 22.65 12.17 3.82
C GLY A 75 22.14 12.91 2.58
N GLU A 76 21.52 12.20 1.63
CA GLU A 76 20.90 12.77 0.42
C GLU A 76 19.42 13.11 0.68
N THR A 77 18.97 14.29 0.24
CA THR A 77 17.58 14.72 0.43
C THR A 77 16.77 14.59 -0.85
N ALA A 78 15.76 13.71 -0.85
CA ALA A 78 14.80 13.62 -1.94
C ALA A 78 13.41 14.11 -1.50
N ALA A 79 12.74 14.85 -2.39
CA ALA A 79 11.37 15.29 -2.15
C ALA A 79 10.41 14.11 -2.32
N TRP A 80 9.42 13.98 -1.44
CA TRP A 80 8.42 12.92 -1.51
C TRP A 80 7.53 12.98 -2.76
N ASN A 81 7.39 14.18 -3.34
CA ASN A 81 6.59 14.45 -4.52
C ASN A 81 7.44 14.61 -5.80
N ILE A 82 8.70 14.18 -5.79
CA ILE A 82 9.54 14.18 -7.01
C ILE A 82 9.00 13.16 -8.02
N LYS A 83 9.16 13.40 -9.33
CA LYS A 83 8.85 12.38 -10.35
C LYS A 83 9.86 11.24 -10.31
N ASP A 84 9.44 10.05 -10.70
CA ASP A 84 10.27 8.83 -10.63
C ASP A 84 11.50 8.95 -11.53
N GLU A 85 11.34 9.46 -12.75
CA GLU A 85 12.44 9.76 -13.69
C GLU A 85 13.49 10.69 -13.05
N ASN A 86 13.05 11.75 -12.35
CA ASN A 86 13.95 12.70 -11.70
C ASN A 86 14.65 12.10 -10.49
N LEU A 87 13.97 11.21 -9.75
CA LEU A 87 14.57 10.49 -8.62
C LEU A 87 15.68 9.57 -9.10
N ILE A 88 15.41 8.79 -10.16
CA ILE A 88 16.40 7.91 -10.78
C ILE A 88 17.58 8.71 -11.33
N ALA A 89 17.33 9.85 -12.00
CA ALA A 89 18.41 10.72 -12.49
C ALA A 89 19.31 11.27 -11.37
N ASN A 90 18.72 11.68 -10.24
CA ASN A 90 19.50 12.12 -9.08
C ASN A 90 20.36 10.98 -8.51
N ILE A 91 19.81 9.78 -8.41
CA ILE A 91 20.54 8.61 -7.91
C ILE A 91 21.67 8.22 -8.86
N ALA A 92 21.44 8.25 -10.17
CA ALA A 92 22.45 7.98 -11.17
C ALA A 92 23.55 9.07 -11.22
N ALA A 93 23.25 10.27 -10.72
CA ALA A 93 24.21 11.37 -10.58
C ALA A 93 24.96 11.36 -9.23
N LEU A 94 24.67 10.42 -8.33
CA LEU A 94 25.41 10.27 -7.07
C LEU A 94 26.81 9.69 -7.32
N ASP A 95 27.75 10.07 -6.45
CA ASP A 95 29.09 9.49 -6.43
C ASP A 95 29.06 7.97 -6.16
N GLU A 96 30.11 7.25 -6.58
CA GLU A 96 30.23 5.80 -6.38
C GLU A 96 30.10 5.39 -4.90
N GLU A 97 30.65 6.20 -3.97
CA GLU A 97 30.56 5.96 -2.53
C GLU A 97 29.12 6.02 -2.01
N LYS A 98 28.36 7.03 -2.46
CA LYS A 98 26.94 7.21 -2.09
C LYS A 98 26.05 6.19 -2.76
N THR A 99 26.35 5.83 -4.00
CA THR A 99 25.64 4.79 -4.75
C THR A 99 25.80 3.42 -4.07
N ALA A 100 27.02 3.09 -3.62
CA ALA A 100 27.26 1.88 -2.84
C ALA A 100 26.49 1.89 -1.51
N ALA A 101 26.54 3.00 -0.77
CA ALA A 101 25.79 3.15 0.48
C ALA A 101 24.26 3.04 0.26
N LEU A 102 23.75 3.56 -0.86
CA LEU A 102 22.34 3.43 -1.23
C LEU A 102 21.96 1.97 -1.51
N LYS A 103 22.78 1.24 -2.28
CA LYS A 103 22.58 -0.19 -2.55
C LYS A 103 22.54 -1.00 -1.26
N THR A 104 23.51 -0.79 -0.36
CA THR A 104 23.50 -1.41 0.97
C THR A 104 22.25 -1.05 1.78
N ALA A 105 21.82 0.22 1.76
CA ALA A 105 20.60 0.66 2.45
C ALA A 105 19.32 0.08 1.83
N LEU A 106 19.34 -0.25 0.54
CA LEU A 106 18.27 -0.93 -0.18
C LEU A 106 18.35 -2.47 -0.07
N GLY A 107 19.43 -3.01 0.52
CA GLY A 107 19.63 -4.45 0.68
C GLY A 107 20.17 -5.16 -0.58
N ILE A 108 20.69 -4.40 -1.53
CA ILE A 108 21.34 -4.88 -2.75
C ILE A 108 22.84 -4.99 -2.43
N GLU A 109 23.34 -6.20 -2.21
CA GLU A 109 24.76 -6.49 -1.94
C GLU A 109 25.50 -6.83 -3.25
#